data_AF-G3YB40-F1
#
_entry.id   AF-G3YB40-F1
#
_cell.length_a   1.000
_cell.length_b   1.000
_cell.length_c   1.000
_cell.angle_alpha   90.00
_cell.angle_beta   90.00
_cell.angle_gamma   90.00
#
_symmetry.space_group_name_H-M   'P 1'
#
loop_
_entity.id
_entity.type
_entity.pdbx_description
1 polymer ?
#
loop_
_entity_poly.entity_id
_entity_poly.type
_entity_poly.pdbx_seq_one_letter_code
_entity_poly.pdbx_strand_id
1 'polypeptide(L)'
;IKTMARDVQARLTYLQWQPSYTHTRPYRIGVFSGRRKRNADRDKTTNLVFHVADHPETIRDIRGLIDAPPFDLDINGFAYKRCPPPAITKPYEYSDPQKINDIFLPECEAILKEHVNGADEVKIFDWKVCS
;
A
#
# COMPACT_ATOMS: atom_id res chain seq x y z
N ILE A 1 -16.12 -11.87 -16.38
CA ILE A 1 -15.80 -13.08 -15.58
C ILE A 1 -15.88 -12.66 -14.11
N LYS A 2 -16.85 -13.16 -13.34
CA LYS A 2 -16.90 -12.96 -11.88
C LYS A 2 -15.78 -13.81 -11.28
N THR A 3 -14.63 -13.22 -11.02
CA THR A 3 -13.57 -13.88 -10.25
C THR A 3 -14.11 -14.09 -8.85
N MET A 4 -14.25 -15.34 -8.41
CA MET A 4 -14.62 -15.60 -7.01
C MET A 4 -13.51 -15.02 -6.14
N ALA A 5 -13.86 -14.07 -5.26
CA ALA A 5 -12.94 -13.55 -4.28
C ALA A 5 -12.44 -14.71 -3.41
N ARG A 6 -11.13 -14.85 -3.24
CA ARG A 6 -10.52 -15.97 -2.52
C ARG A 6 -9.47 -15.46 -1.57
N ASP A 7 -9.77 -15.59 -0.29
CA ASP A 7 -8.79 -15.41 0.78
C ASP A 7 -7.63 -16.40 0.58
N VAL A 8 -6.42 -15.95 0.92
CA VAL A 8 -5.20 -16.75 0.79
C VAL A 8 -4.51 -16.86 2.13
N GLN A 9 -4.08 -18.07 2.49
CA GLN A 9 -3.21 -18.29 3.65
C GLN A 9 -1.76 -18.05 3.24
N ALA A 10 -1.06 -17.16 3.94
CA ALA A 10 0.34 -16.85 3.68
C ALA A 10 1.12 -16.71 4.98
N ARG A 11 2.35 -17.21 5.02
CA ARG A 11 3.31 -16.86 6.08
C ARG A 11 4.06 -15.61 5.67
N LEU A 12 3.86 -14.55 6.43
CA LEU A 12 4.43 -13.24 6.16
C LEU A 12 5.75 -13.06 6.90
N THR A 13 6.63 -12.24 6.34
CA THR A 13 7.89 -11.86 6.97
C THR A 13 7.80 -10.40 7.40
N TYR A 14 7.95 -10.15 8.69
CA TYR A 14 7.82 -8.83 9.30
C TYR A 14 9.17 -8.29 9.74
N LEU A 15 9.28 -6.96 9.74
CA LEU A 15 10.36 -6.31 10.47
C LEU A 15 10.12 -6.49 11.96
N GLN A 16 11.09 -7.08 12.67
CA GLN A 16 11.03 -7.25 14.10
C GLN A 16 11.51 -5.98 14.80
N TRP A 17 10.69 -5.44 15.71
CA TRP A 17 11.08 -4.27 16.48
C TRP A 17 12.25 -4.61 17.41
N GLN A 18 13.39 -3.95 17.21
CA GLN A 18 14.58 -4.15 18.02
C GLN A 18 14.70 -3.05 19.09
N PRO A 19 15.21 -3.36 20.29
CA PRO A 19 15.46 -2.36 21.33
C PRO A 19 16.33 -1.20 20.84
N SER A 20 17.28 -1.48 19.93
CA SER A 20 18.15 -0.46 19.34
C SER A 20 17.41 0.64 18.59
N TYR A 21 16.18 0.40 18.09
CA TYR A 21 15.40 1.39 17.33
C TYR A 21 14.92 2.58 18.17
N THR A 22 14.95 2.46 19.48
CA THR A 22 14.63 3.56 20.40
C THR A 22 15.70 4.66 20.40
N HIS A 23 16.95 4.30 20.07
CA HIS A 23 18.10 5.23 20.10
C HIS A 23 18.78 5.37 18.73
N THR A 24 18.64 4.38 17.85
CA THR A 24 19.28 4.33 16.52
C THR A 24 18.25 3.98 15.46
N ARG A 25 18.04 4.87 14.49
CA ARG A 25 17.04 4.67 13.43
C ARG A 25 17.29 3.37 12.63
N PRO A 26 16.23 2.68 12.18
CA PRO A 26 16.36 1.58 11.22
C PRO A 26 17.03 2.07 9.93
N TYR A 27 18.04 1.35 9.43
CA TYR A 27 18.80 1.71 8.24
C TYR A 27 19.21 0.49 7.41
N ARG A 28 19.38 0.72 6.11
CA ARG A 28 20.00 -0.20 5.16
C ARG A 28 20.96 0.58 4.26
N ILE A 29 22.22 0.21 4.28
CA ILE A 29 23.27 0.78 3.45
C ILE A 29 23.16 0.13 2.07
N GLY A 30 22.77 0.93 1.07
CA GLY A 30 22.77 0.51 -0.33
C GLY A 30 24.20 0.30 -0.82
N VAL A 31 24.61 -0.94 -1.05
CA VAL A 31 25.93 -1.23 -1.61
C VAL A 31 25.87 -1.03 -3.11
N PHE A 32 26.31 0.12 -3.61
CA PHE A 32 26.49 0.35 -5.05
C PHE A 32 27.54 -0.64 -5.58
N SER A 33 27.14 -1.49 -6.52
CA SER A 33 27.94 -2.58 -7.05
C SER A 33 29.07 -2.08 -7.95
N GLY A 34 30.20 -1.70 -7.35
CA GLY A 34 31.46 -1.47 -8.06
C GLY A 34 32.47 -2.62 -7.88
N ARG A 35 32.55 -3.22 -6.69
CA ARG A 35 33.45 -4.35 -6.41
C ARG A 35 32.82 -5.23 -5.34
N ARG A 36 32.30 -6.40 -5.73
CA ARG A 36 31.86 -7.43 -4.77
C ARG A 36 33.09 -7.87 -3.95
N LYS A 37 33.29 -7.29 -2.76
CA LYS A 37 34.08 -7.97 -1.73
C LYS A 37 33.32 -9.24 -1.37
N ARG A 38 33.71 -10.37 -1.95
CA ARG A 38 33.36 -11.71 -1.45
C ARG A 38 33.70 -11.69 0.04
N ASN A 39 32.71 -11.80 0.91
CA ASN A 39 32.87 -12.07 2.36
C ASN A 39 33.14 -10.90 3.32
N ALA A 40 32.88 -9.63 2.98
CA ALA A 40 32.90 -8.56 3.99
C ALA A 40 31.48 -8.21 4.46
N ASP A 41 31.12 -8.73 5.64
CA ASP A 41 30.02 -8.31 6.53
C ASP A 41 28.72 -7.83 5.86
N ARG A 42 27.86 -8.77 5.42
CA ARG A 42 26.45 -8.44 5.15
C ARG A 42 25.79 -7.82 6.40
N ASP A 43 26.18 -8.26 7.59
CA ASP A 43 25.59 -7.86 8.86
C ASP A 43 25.91 -6.41 9.26
N LYS A 44 26.93 -5.78 8.67
CA LYS A 44 27.23 -4.35 8.90
C LYS A 44 26.45 -3.41 7.98
N THR A 45 25.74 -3.95 7.00
CA THR A 45 25.02 -3.13 6.00
C THR A 45 23.62 -2.74 6.46
N THR A 46 23.10 -3.28 7.55
CA THR A 46 21.73 -3.00 8.02
C THR A 46 21.59 -3.34 9.49
N ASN A 47 20.78 -2.57 10.23
CA ASN A 47 20.33 -2.96 11.57
C ASN A 47 18.89 -3.55 11.57
N LEU A 48 18.33 -3.80 10.38
CA LEU A 48 17.02 -4.43 10.20
C LEU A 48 17.08 -5.93 10.49
N VAL A 49 16.23 -6.38 11.42
CA VAL A 49 16.02 -7.81 11.72
C VAL A 49 14.62 -8.20 11.30
N PHE A 50 14.49 -9.31 10.57
CA PHE A 50 13.21 -9.79 10.08
C PHE A 50 12.83 -11.10 10.77
N HIS A 51 11.54 -11.23 11.10
CA HIS A 51 10.95 -12.42 11.69
C HIS A 51 9.88 -12.97 10.75
N VAL A 52 9.88 -14.29 10.54
CA VAL A 52 8.81 -14.96 9.79
C VAL A 52 7.70 -15.29 10.77
N ALA A 53 6.46 -14.92 10.45
CA ALA A 53 5.30 -15.18 11.28
C ALA A 53 5.22 -16.67 11.70
N ASP A 54 4.92 -16.91 12.97
CA ASP A 54 4.90 -18.26 13.54
C ASP A 54 3.79 -19.12 12.92
N HIS A 55 2.69 -18.48 12.52
CA HIS A 55 1.56 -19.12 11.86
C HIS A 55 1.23 -18.43 10.52
N PRO A 56 0.62 -19.16 9.57
CA PRO A 56 0.02 -18.55 8.40
C PRO A 56 -1.07 -17.54 8.82
N GLU A 57 -1.18 -16.46 8.05
CA GLU A 57 -2.19 -15.44 8.21
C GLU A 57 -3.11 -15.40 6.99
N THR A 58 -4.35 -14.97 7.23
CA THR A 58 -5.36 -14.87 6.18
C THR A 58 -5.29 -13.51 5.50
N ILE A 59 -4.82 -13.50 4.24
CA ILE A 59 -4.93 -12.33 3.37
C ILE A 59 -6.33 -12.34 2.76
N ARG A 60 -7.16 -11.38 3.19
CA ARG A 60 -8.55 -11.27 2.75
C ARG A 60 -8.68 -10.62 1.37
N ASP A 61 -9.46 -11.21 0.49
CA ASP A 61 -9.79 -10.62 -0.81
C ASP A 61 -10.95 -9.63 -0.69
N ILE A 62 -10.60 -8.34 -0.57
CA ILE A 62 -11.55 -7.25 -0.34
C ILE A 62 -12.52 -7.01 -1.51
N ARG A 63 -12.23 -7.55 -2.70
CA ARG A 63 -13.11 -7.40 -3.88
C ARG A 63 -14.45 -8.09 -3.71
N GLY A 64 -14.52 -9.11 -2.85
CA GLY A 64 -15.75 -9.82 -2.51
C GLY A 64 -16.46 -9.30 -1.26
N LEU A 65 -15.87 -8.32 -0.57
CA LEU A 65 -16.32 -7.85 0.74
C LEU A 65 -16.95 -6.45 0.71
N ILE A 66 -17.14 -5.87 -0.49
CA ILE A 66 -17.66 -4.50 -0.67
C ILE A 66 -19.07 -4.33 -0.07
N ASP A 67 -19.84 -5.42 0.06
CA ASP A 67 -21.22 -5.43 0.58
C ASP A 67 -21.34 -5.93 2.05
N ALA A 68 -20.24 -6.35 2.69
CA ALA A 68 -20.19 -6.78 4.11
C ALA A 68 -19.59 -5.64 4.97
N PRO A 69 -19.72 -5.64 6.32
CA PRO A 69 -19.73 -4.40 7.12
C PRO A 69 -18.60 -3.46 6.72
N PRO A 70 -18.92 -2.18 6.45
CA PRO A 70 -18.01 -1.27 5.77
C PRO A 70 -16.76 -1.13 6.61
N PHE A 71 -15.60 -1.29 5.96
CA PHE A 71 -14.38 -0.72 6.49
C PHE A 71 -14.63 0.77 6.60
N ASP A 72 -14.74 1.23 7.84
CA ASP A 72 -15.17 2.57 8.18
C ASP A 72 -13.96 3.40 8.57
N LEU A 73 -13.92 4.65 8.13
CA LEU A 73 -12.75 5.49 8.34
C LEU A 73 -12.53 5.79 9.82
N ASP A 74 -13.60 5.97 10.60
CA ASP A 74 -13.52 6.29 12.03
C ASP A 74 -13.13 5.06 12.86
N ILE A 75 -13.59 3.87 12.46
CA ILE A 75 -13.31 2.62 13.18
C ILE A 75 -11.96 2.02 12.80
N ASN A 76 -11.65 1.96 11.50
CA ASN A 76 -10.50 1.25 10.97
C ASN A 76 -9.32 2.17 10.61
N GLY A 77 -9.55 3.48 10.49
CA GLY A 77 -8.58 4.42 9.92
C GLY A 77 -8.41 4.29 8.40
N PHE A 78 -9.19 3.43 7.74
CA PHE A 78 -9.22 3.25 6.30
C PHE A 78 -10.57 2.70 5.82
N ALA A 79 -10.91 2.94 4.56
CA ALA A 79 -12.11 2.43 3.93
C ALA A 79 -11.82 1.90 2.52
N TYR A 80 -12.59 0.89 2.09
CA TYR A 80 -12.60 0.46 0.70
C TYR A 80 -13.82 1.04 -0.01
N LYS A 81 -13.60 1.72 -1.13
CA LYS A 81 -14.66 2.26 -1.96
C LYS A 81 -14.47 1.83 -3.40
N ARG A 82 -15.59 1.46 -4.02
CA ARG A 82 -15.62 1.16 -5.44
C ARG A 82 -15.75 2.48 -6.17
N CYS A 83 -14.75 2.83 -6.98
CA CYS A 83 -14.87 3.97 -7.90
C CYS A 83 -15.85 3.58 -9.01
N PRO A 84 -17.03 4.22 -9.12
CA PRO A 84 -17.91 3.99 -10.25
C PRO A 84 -17.25 4.53 -11.54
N PRO A 85 -17.59 3.98 -12.72
CA PRO A 85 -17.20 4.59 -13.99
C PRO A 85 -17.68 6.06 -14.07
N PRO A 86 -16.90 6.97 -14.67
CA PRO A 86 -15.78 6.69 -15.56
C PRO A 86 -14.37 6.74 -14.92
N ALA A 87 -14.14 5.97 -13.85
CA ALA A 87 -12.77 5.60 -13.50
C ALA A 87 -12.08 4.94 -14.71
N ILE A 88 -10.89 5.44 -15.04
CA ILE A 88 -10.01 5.00 -16.12
C ILE A 88 -10.23 3.50 -16.42
N THR A 89 -10.76 3.22 -17.60
CA THR A 89 -11.38 1.92 -17.91
C THR A 89 -10.38 0.83 -18.21
N LYS A 90 -9.16 1.19 -18.61
CA LYS A 90 -8.13 0.24 -19.02
C LYS A 90 -6.89 0.39 -18.14
N PRO A 91 -6.28 -0.72 -17.67
CA PRO A 91 -5.14 -0.66 -16.76
C PRO A 91 -3.97 0.20 -17.24
N TYR A 92 -3.68 0.20 -18.54
CA TYR A 92 -2.55 0.97 -19.11
C TYR A 92 -2.76 2.48 -19.09
N GLU A 93 -3.99 2.95 -18.92
CA GLU A 93 -4.31 4.38 -18.89
C GLU A 93 -3.94 5.00 -17.54
N TYR A 94 -3.74 4.20 -16.48
CA TYR A 94 -3.10 4.64 -15.22
C TYR A 94 -1.60 4.88 -15.38
N SER A 95 -1.02 4.60 -16.56
CA SER A 95 0.34 5.00 -16.89
C SER A 95 0.39 6.35 -17.61
N ASP A 96 -0.77 6.94 -17.94
CA ASP A 96 -0.88 8.24 -18.60
C ASP A 96 -1.11 9.34 -17.55
N PRO A 97 -0.11 10.20 -17.29
CA PRO A 97 -0.22 11.28 -16.32
C PRO A 97 -1.39 12.22 -16.59
N GLN A 98 -1.73 12.45 -17.86
CA GLN A 98 -2.79 13.37 -18.23
C GLN A 98 -4.16 12.82 -17.83
N LYS A 99 -4.41 11.54 -18.09
CA LYS A 99 -5.66 10.88 -17.66
C LYS A 99 -5.80 10.82 -16.15
N ILE A 100 -4.69 10.66 -15.43
CA ILE A 100 -4.73 10.69 -13.97
C ILE A 100 -5.18 12.06 -13.47
N ASN A 101 -4.54 13.14 -13.93
CA ASN A 101 -4.88 14.49 -13.50
C ASN A 101 -6.30 14.91 -13.91
N ASP A 102 -6.71 14.58 -15.14
CA ASP A 102 -7.94 15.13 -15.72
C ASP A 102 -9.20 14.32 -15.35
N ILE A 103 -9.03 13.04 -14.95
CA ILE A 103 -10.15 12.11 -14.69
C ILE A 103 -10.05 11.51 -13.29
N PHE A 104 -8.97 10.79 -13.00
CA PHE A 104 -8.90 9.96 -11.80
C PHE A 104 -8.82 10.78 -10.50
N LEU A 105 -7.99 11.83 -10.47
CA LEU A 105 -7.85 12.67 -9.28
C LEU A 105 -9.14 13.43 -8.95
N PRO A 106 -9.83 14.08 -9.91
CA PRO A 106 -11.14 14.70 -9.66
C PRO A 106 -12.19 13.72 -9.14
N GLU A 107 -12.22 12.49 -9.66
CA GLU A 107 -13.13 11.45 -9.16
C GLU A 107 -12.81 11.03 -7.73
N CYS A 108 -11.52 10.90 -7.41
CA CYS A 108 -11.08 10.63 -6.04
C CYS A 108 -11.49 11.75 -5.09
N GLU A 109 -11.35 13.02 -5.49
CA GLU A 109 -11.83 14.16 -4.69
C GLU A 109 -13.34 14.11 -4.47
N ALA A 110 -14.13 13.80 -5.50
CA ALA A 110 -15.58 13.67 -5.38
C ALA A 110 -15.98 12.56 -4.41
N ILE A 111 -15.36 11.38 -4.51
CA ILE A 111 -15.59 10.25 -3.60
C ILE A 111 -15.23 10.64 -2.16
N LEU A 112 -14.09 11.31 -1.95
CA LEU A 112 -13.65 11.72 -0.62
C LEU A 112 -14.61 12.75 0.00
N LYS A 113 -15.07 13.74 -0.78
CA LYS A 113 -16.06 14.73 -0.31
C LYS A 113 -17.40 14.10 0.06
N GLU A 114 -17.85 13.09 -0.69
CA GLU A 114 -19.10 12.39 -0.41
C GLU A 114 -19.01 11.56 0.89
N HIS A 115 -17.85 10.96 1.15
CA HIS A 115 -17.71 9.95 2.20
C HIS A 115 -17.13 10.48 3.51
N VAL A 116 -16.42 11.60 3.48
CA VAL A 116 -15.89 12.25 4.69
C VAL A 116 -16.85 13.37 5.09
N ASN A 117 -17.67 13.09 6.10
CA ASN A 117 -18.67 14.04 6.57
C ASN A 117 -18.00 15.32 7.10
N GLY A 118 -18.43 16.48 6.59
CA GLY A 118 -17.87 17.79 6.95
C GLY A 118 -16.57 18.17 6.24
N ALA A 119 -16.14 17.43 5.21
CA ALA A 119 -15.00 17.84 4.38
C ALA A 119 -15.39 18.92 3.37
N ASP A 120 -14.99 20.17 3.61
CA ASP A 120 -15.20 21.29 2.68
C ASP A 120 -14.24 21.25 1.48
N GLU A 121 -12.98 20.86 1.72
CA GLU A 121 -11.92 20.84 0.70
C GLU A 121 -11.13 19.53 0.77
N VAL A 122 -10.79 18.98 -0.40
CA VAL A 122 -9.90 17.83 -0.55
C VAL A 122 -8.71 18.29 -1.36
N LYS A 123 -7.49 17.99 -0.89
CA LYS A 123 -6.24 18.26 -1.62
C LYS A 123 -5.41 17.00 -1.75
N ILE A 124 -5.03 16.69 -2.98
CA ILE A 124 -4.10 15.60 -3.28
C ILE A 124 -2.72 16.22 -3.47
N PHE A 125 -1.78 15.93 -2.56
CA PHE A 125 -0.47 16.58 -2.53
C PHE A 125 0.57 15.93 -3.44
N ASP A 126 0.51 14.60 -3.60
CA ASP A 126 1.46 13.83 -4.40
C ASP A 126 0.78 12.59 -4.95
N TRP A 127 1.17 12.19 -6.15
CA TRP A 127 0.78 10.93 -6.77
C TRP A 127 1.88 10.51 -7.75
N LYS A 128 2.07 9.19 -7.90
CA LYS A 128 3.15 8.63 -8.71
C LYS A 128 2.62 7.54 -9.62
N VAL A 129 3.08 7.56 -10.87
CA VAL A 129 2.97 6.42 -11.78
C VAL A 129 4.17 5.52 -11.53
N CYS A 130 3.94 4.22 -11.35
CA CYS A 130 5.03 3.26 -11.45
C CYS A 130 5.46 3.16 -12.92
N SER A 131 6.62 3.72 -13.24
CA SER A 131 7.31 3.56 -14.53
C SER A 131 7.89 2.17 -14.71
#